data_AF-X0WPR0-F1
#
_entry.id   AF-X0WPR0-F1
#
_cell.length_a   1.000
_cell.length_b   1.000
_cell.length_c   1.000
_cell.angle_alpha   90.00
_cell.angle_beta   90.00
_cell.angle_gamma   90.00
#
_symmetry.space_group_name_H-M   'P 1'
#
loop_
_entity.id
_entity.type
_entity.pdbx_description
1 polymer ?
#
loop_
_entity_poly.entity_id
_entity_poly.type
_entity_poly.pdbx_seq_one_letter_code
_entity_poly.pdbx_strand_id
1 'polypeptide(L)'
;MLLVEREIDIPAKKGNIGLLAYFEEAIREYLPTNGIPIRFAVTQSSPEGYHCELGILTGLDEAGISRPTSSSFVGLRRTGIFEFMPRDVENMDKFNVVMIVPTGIGAEIGGHAGDAAPAARLLAGACDTLITHPNVVNASDINELPENG
;
A
#
# COMPACT_ATOMS: atom_id res chain seq x y z
N MET A 1 0.91 -21.67 -10.31
CA MET A 1 1.00 -20.34 -9.65
C MET A 1 0.36 -20.43 -8.27
N LEU A 2 1.15 -20.17 -7.22
CA LEU A 2 0.72 -20.22 -5.82
C LEU A 2 1.16 -18.94 -5.10
N LEU A 3 0.27 -18.37 -4.30
CA LEU A 3 0.60 -17.27 -3.39
C LEU A 3 0.97 -17.86 -2.03
N VAL A 4 2.17 -17.55 -1.56
CA VAL A 4 2.69 -17.97 -0.26
C VAL A 4 2.91 -16.73 0.60
N GLU A 5 2.40 -16.77 1.82
CA GLU A 5 2.58 -15.72 2.82
C GLU A 5 3.64 -16.13 3.84
N ARG A 6 4.45 -15.18 4.29
CA ARG A 6 5.46 -15.37 5.33
C ARG A 6 5.46 -14.20 6.29
N GLU A 7 5.47 -14.49 7.57
CA GLU A 7 5.76 -13.53 8.63
C GLU A 7 7.28 -13.53 8.87
N ILE A 8 7.88 -12.34 8.91
CA ILE A 8 9.32 -12.13 9.11
C ILE A 8 9.57 -10.98 10.07
N ASP A 9 10.56 -11.14 10.93
CA ASP A 9 11.02 -10.09 11.82
C ASP A 9 12.32 -9.50 11.28
N ILE A 10 12.30 -8.20 10.96
CA ILE A 10 13.45 -7.48 10.42
C ILE A 10 13.99 -6.55 11.52
N PRO A 11 15.28 -6.64 11.89
CA PRO A 11 15.84 -5.77 12.92
C PRO A 11 15.68 -4.28 12.62
N ALA A 12 15.52 -3.48 13.67
CA ALA A 12 15.44 -2.03 13.51
C ALA A 12 16.81 -1.51 13.11
N LYS A 13 16.86 -0.70 12.05
CA LYS A 13 18.11 -0.08 11.61
C LYS A 13 18.13 1.38 12.02
N LYS A 14 19.20 1.77 12.73
CA LYS A 14 19.39 3.14 13.21
C LYS A 14 20.00 3.99 12.09
N GLY A 15 19.42 5.17 11.84
CA GLY A 15 19.94 6.15 10.88
C GLY A 15 18.99 6.45 9.72
N ASN A 16 19.32 7.47 8.94
CA ASN A 16 18.51 7.94 7.82
C ASN A 16 18.86 7.15 6.55
N ILE A 17 18.46 5.88 6.50
CA ILE A 17 18.68 5.00 5.34
C ILE A 17 17.41 4.87 4.51
N GLY A 18 17.56 4.58 3.21
CA GLY A 18 16.43 4.25 2.34
C GLY A 18 15.81 2.92 2.78
N LEU A 19 14.69 2.99 3.52
CA LEU A 19 14.00 1.81 4.06
C LEU A 19 13.62 0.79 2.99
N LEU A 20 13.29 1.23 1.78
CA LEU A 20 12.93 0.35 0.67
C LEU A 20 14.08 -0.59 0.28
N ALA A 21 15.29 -0.03 0.07
CA ALA A 21 16.48 -0.82 -0.24
C ALA A 21 16.85 -1.74 0.94
N TYR A 22 16.67 -1.27 2.17
CA TYR A 22 16.91 -2.08 3.36
C TYR A 22 15.98 -3.30 3.44
N PHE A 23 14.68 -3.10 3.23
CA PHE A 23 13.72 -4.20 3.22
C PHE A 23 13.96 -5.15 2.04
N GLU A 24 14.26 -4.63 0.84
CA GLU A 24 14.59 -5.46 -0.32
C GLU A 24 15.79 -6.38 -0.06
N GLU A 25 16.82 -5.86 0.61
CA GLU A 25 17.98 -6.65 1.00
C GLU A 25 17.63 -7.67 2.08
N ALA A 26 16.88 -7.25 3.10
CA ALA A 26 16.48 -8.11 4.22
C ALA A 26 15.60 -9.29 3.79
N ILE A 27 14.68 -9.10 2.83
CA ILE A 27 13.79 -10.20 2.41
C ILE A 27 14.48 -11.21 1.47
N ARG A 28 15.67 -10.90 0.95
CA ARG A 28 16.33 -11.69 -0.11
C ARG A 28 16.58 -13.14 0.29
N GLU A 29 16.92 -13.39 1.55
CA GLU A 29 17.13 -14.74 2.08
C GLU A 29 15.82 -15.54 2.24
N TYR A 30 14.68 -14.85 2.29
CA TYR A 30 13.36 -15.47 2.43
C TYR A 30 12.69 -15.76 1.07
N LEU A 31 13.25 -15.25 -0.03
CA LEU A 31 12.74 -15.47 -1.38
C LEU A 31 13.27 -16.79 -1.96
N PRO A 32 12.39 -17.70 -2.44
CA PRO A 32 12.84 -18.88 -3.18
C PRO A 32 13.43 -18.46 -4.54
N THR A 33 14.21 -19.34 -5.18
CA THR A 33 14.96 -19.06 -6.42
C THR A 33 14.12 -18.40 -7.51
N ASN A 34 12.84 -18.79 -7.66
CA ASN A 34 11.89 -18.23 -8.63
C ASN A 34 10.66 -17.56 -7.97
N GLY A 35 10.79 -17.15 -6.70
CA GLY A 35 9.75 -16.39 -6.01
C GLY A 35 9.76 -14.91 -6.43
N ILE A 36 8.57 -14.35 -6.69
CA ILE A 36 8.40 -12.92 -6.94
C ILE A 36 7.70 -12.29 -5.73
N PRO A 37 8.31 -11.33 -5.03
CA PRO A 37 7.61 -10.58 -4.00
C PRO A 37 6.53 -9.72 -4.64
N ILE A 38 5.29 -9.85 -4.18
CA ILE A 38 4.15 -9.08 -4.71
C ILE A 38 3.48 -8.22 -3.64
N ARG A 39 3.72 -8.50 -2.36
CA ARG A 39 3.22 -7.73 -1.22
C ARG A 39 4.28 -7.69 -0.13
N PHE A 40 4.50 -6.53 0.45
CA PHE A 40 5.27 -6.37 1.67
C PHE A 40 4.51 -5.39 2.57
N ALA A 41 4.28 -5.77 3.82
CA ALA A 41 3.63 -4.92 4.81
C ALA A 41 4.43 -4.95 6.10
N VAL A 42 4.65 -3.78 6.69
CA VAL A 42 5.13 -3.67 8.07
C VAL A 42 3.88 -3.57 8.95
N THR A 43 3.60 -4.61 9.72
CA THR A 43 2.40 -4.68 10.57
C THR A 43 2.65 -4.14 11.98
N GLN A 44 3.90 -4.16 12.43
CA GLN A 44 4.33 -3.54 13.68
C GLN A 44 5.72 -2.92 13.53
N SER A 45 5.92 -1.75 14.12
CA SER A 45 7.22 -1.08 14.21
C SER A 45 7.57 -0.80 15.67
N SER A 46 8.75 -1.22 16.11
CA SER A 46 9.28 -0.97 17.45
C SER A 46 10.74 -0.51 17.38
N PRO A 47 11.34 -0.04 18.49
CA PRO A 47 12.78 0.24 18.55
C PRO A 47 13.68 -0.99 18.31
N GLU A 48 13.12 -2.20 18.44
CA GLU A 48 13.84 -3.48 18.29
C GLU A 48 13.77 -3.99 16.85
N GLY A 49 12.66 -3.75 16.16
CA GLY A 49 12.49 -4.18 14.78
C GLY A 49 11.12 -3.92 14.18
N TYR A 50 10.94 -4.54 13.02
CA TYR A 50 9.74 -4.51 12.21
C TYR A 50 9.19 -5.92 12.10
N HIS A 51 7.94 -6.10 12.53
CA HIS A 51 7.19 -7.30 12.20
C HIS A 51 6.57 -7.09 10.82
N CYS A 52 6.88 -7.97 9.88
CA CYS A 52 6.52 -7.80 8.49
C CYS A 52 5.83 -9.03 7.92
N GLU A 53 4.90 -8.80 7.00
CA GLU A 53 4.25 -9.82 6.19
C GLU A 53 4.76 -9.71 4.74
N LEU A 54 5.18 -10.83 4.18
CA LEU A 54 5.72 -10.94 2.82
C LEU A 54 4.86 -11.93 2.00
N GLY A 55 4.24 -11.42 0.94
CA GLY A 55 3.51 -12.21 -0.06
C GLY A 55 4.41 -12.53 -1.26
N ILE A 56 4.60 -13.83 -1.52
CA ILE A 56 5.48 -14.35 -2.56
C ILE A 56 4.67 -15.17 -3.57
N LEU A 57 4.77 -14.80 -4.84
CA LEU A 57 4.23 -15.59 -5.94
C LEU A 57 5.25 -16.65 -6.36
N THR A 58 4.82 -17.92 -6.40
CA THR A 58 5.66 -19.08 -6.77
C THR A 58 4.98 -19.95 -7.83
N GLY A 59 5.69 -20.92 -8.41
CA GLY A 59 5.15 -21.86 -9.40
C GLY A 59 4.76 -21.21 -10.73
N LEU A 60 5.56 -20.23 -11.18
CA LEU A 60 5.41 -19.58 -12.49
C LEU A 60 5.99 -20.44 -13.62
N ASP A 61 7.07 -21.16 -13.35
CA ASP A 61 7.73 -22.02 -14.34
C ASP A 61 6.83 -23.19 -14.77
N GLU A 62 6.11 -23.79 -13.82
CA GLU A 62 5.10 -24.85 -14.08
C GLU A 62 3.90 -24.34 -14.88
N ALA A 63 3.59 -23.04 -14.78
CA ALA A 63 2.50 -22.42 -15.51
C ALA A 63 2.90 -22.01 -16.95
N GLY A 64 4.13 -22.32 -17.38
CA GLY A 64 4.66 -21.86 -18.67
C GLY A 64 4.87 -20.35 -18.74
N ILE A 65 4.75 -19.64 -17.61
CA ILE A 65 5.01 -18.20 -17.50
C ILE A 65 6.50 -18.06 -17.28
N SER A 66 7.26 -17.92 -18.37
CA SER A 66 8.69 -17.64 -18.29
C SER A 66 8.89 -16.41 -17.39
N ARG A 67 9.82 -16.48 -16.41
CA ARG A 67 10.35 -15.27 -15.76
C ARG A 67 10.66 -14.31 -16.88
N PRO A 68 9.96 -13.18 -16.99
CA PRO A 68 10.19 -12.42 -18.19
C PRO A 68 11.56 -11.78 -17.99
N THR A 69 12.50 -12.20 -18.81
CA THR A 69 13.87 -11.72 -18.77
C THR A 69 13.82 -10.20 -18.95
N SER A 70 14.78 -9.50 -18.36
CA SER A 70 14.92 -8.03 -18.37
C SER A 70 14.91 -7.38 -19.76
N SER A 71 14.81 -8.17 -20.84
CA SER A 71 14.80 -7.74 -22.23
C SER A 71 13.45 -7.87 -22.95
N SER A 72 12.42 -8.49 -22.36
CA SER A 72 11.22 -8.93 -23.11
C SER A 72 9.94 -8.27 -22.63
N PHE A 73 9.95 -6.94 -22.45
CA PHE A 73 8.77 -6.08 -22.45
C PHE A 73 9.25 -4.67 -22.81
N VAL A 74 9.26 -4.36 -24.11
CA VAL A 74 9.44 -2.99 -24.61
C VAL A 74 8.17 -2.21 -24.21
N GLY A 75 8.17 -1.58 -23.04
CA GLY A 75 7.12 -0.63 -22.64
C GLY A 75 6.70 -0.64 -21.16
N LEU A 76 6.92 -1.73 -20.42
CA LEU A 76 6.64 -1.81 -18.98
C LEU A 76 7.94 -2.17 -18.26
N ARG A 77 8.66 -1.16 -17.77
CA ARG A 77 9.81 -1.36 -16.88
C ARG A 77 9.32 -2.17 -15.68
N ARG A 78 9.89 -3.37 -15.47
CA ARG A 78 9.62 -4.15 -14.26
C ARG A 78 10.33 -3.51 -13.09
N THR A 79 9.58 -2.76 -12.33
CA THR A 79 10.05 -2.24 -11.06
C THR A 79 9.62 -3.20 -9.95
N GLY A 80 10.57 -3.61 -9.10
CA GLY A 80 10.24 -4.41 -7.92
C GLY A 80 9.32 -3.63 -6.98
N ILE A 81 8.62 -4.31 -6.07
CA ILE A 81 7.75 -3.63 -5.09
C ILE A 81 8.51 -2.65 -4.16
N PHE A 82 9.84 -2.71 -4.15
CA PHE A 82 10.73 -1.81 -3.40
C PHE A 82 11.38 -0.72 -4.26
N GLU A 83 11.20 -0.75 -5.58
CA GLU A 83 11.74 0.30 -6.44
C GLU A 83 10.84 1.54 -6.36
N PHE A 84 11.41 2.63 -5.83
CA PHE A 84 10.71 3.90 -5.80
C PHE A 84 10.62 4.49 -7.21
N MET A 85 9.40 4.54 -7.74
CA MET A 85 9.11 5.20 -9.01
C MET A 85 8.54 6.60 -8.74
N PRO A 86 9.35 7.68 -8.88
CA PRO A 86 8.80 9.02 -8.89
C PRO A 86 7.87 9.19 -10.09
N ARG A 87 6.83 10.02 -9.95
CA ARG A 87 5.95 10.33 -11.08
C ARG A 87 6.71 11.18 -12.10
N ASP A 88 6.62 10.82 -13.37
CA ASP A 88 7.24 11.60 -14.46
C ASP A 88 6.58 12.98 -14.64
N VAL A 89 5.34 13.12 -14.18
CA VAL A 89 4.55 14.35 -14.26
C VAL A 89 3.80 14.55 -12.94
N GLU A 90 3.83 15.78 -12.44
CA GLU A 90 3.00 16.23 -11.33
C GLU A 90 2.17 17.44 -11.74
N ASN A 91 0.93 17.48 -11.25
CA ASN A 91 0.11 18.68 -11.25
C ASN A 91 -0.17 19.03 -9.80
N MET A 92 0.38 20.15 -9.34
CA MET A 92 0.24 20.66 -7.97
C MET A 92 -0.64 21.92 -7.92
N ASP A 93 -1.36 22.26 -9.00
CA ASP A 93 -2.23 23.44 -9.07
C ASP A 93 -3.42 23.32 -8.10
N LYS A 94 -3.86 22.08 -7.83
CA LYS A 94 -4.91 21.75 -6.87
C LYS A 94 -4.45 20.63 -5.94
N PHE A 95 -4.74 20.77 -4.66
CA PHE A 95 -4.54 19.73 -3.68
C PHE A 95 -5.74 18.78 -3.68
N ASN A 96 -5.60 17.66 -4.39
CA ASN A 96 -6.62 16.60 -4.46
C ASN A 96 -6.29 15.52 -3.43
N VAL A 97 -7.25 15.15 -2.59
CA VAL A 97 -7.11 14.16 -1.53
C VAL A 97 -8.06 13.01 -1.78
N VAL A 98 -7.63 11.77 -1.52
CA VAL A 98 -8.49 10.58 -1.51
C VAL A 98 -8.59 10.09 -0.08
N MET A 99 -9.81 9.98 0.45
CA MET A 99 -10.06 9.41 1.77
C MET A 99 -10.53 7.98 1.62
N ILE A 100 -9.77 7.03 2.14
CA ILE A 100 -10.15 5.62 2.21
C ILE A 100 -10.62 5.31 3.64
N VAL A 101 -11.82 4.78 3.76
CA VAL A 101 -12.43 4.44 5.05
C VAL A 101 -12.48 2.92 5.20
N PRO A 102 -11.65 2.32 6.06
CA PRO A 102 -11.69 0.88 6.30
C PRO A 102 -12.98 0.55 7.06
N THR A 103 -13.76 -0.40 6.54
CA THR A 103 -14.92 -0.93 7.25
C THR A 103 -14.59 -2.25 7.92
N GLY A 104 -14.97 -2.38 9.20
CA GLY A 104 -14.79 -3.62 9.96
C GLY A 104 -15.03 -3.41 11.46
N ILE A 105 -15.21 -4.51 12.19
CA ILE A 105 -15.28 -4.48 13.66
C ILE A 105 -13.93 -3.98 14.19
N GLY A 106 -13.94 -2.92 14.98
CA GLY A 106 -12.74 -2.34 15.57
C GLY A 106 -12.08 -1.20 14.78
N ALA A 107 -12.70 -0.73 13.68
CA ALA A 107 -12.29 0.52 13.05
C ALA A 107 -12.73 1.71 13.92
N GLU A 108 -11.78 2.47 14.47
CA GLU A 108 -12.06 3.67 15.28
C GLU A 108 -12.72 4.81 14.48
N ILE A 109 -12.51 4.82 13.16
CA ILE A 109 -13.12 5.75 12.20
C ILE A 109 -13.59 4.92 11.00
N GLY A 110 -14.86 5.03 10.61
CA GLY A 110 -15.45 4.27 9.51
C GLY A 110 -16.09 2.94 9.90
N GLY A 111 -16.06 2.62 11.20
CA GLY A 111 -16.60 1.37 11.74
C GLY A 111 -18.11 1.44 12.02
N HIS A 112 -18.65 2.66 12.13
CA HIS A 112 -20.05 2.94 12.44
C HIS A 112 -20.69 3.83 11.36
N ALA A 113 -22.03 3.88 11.31
CA ALA A 113 -22.72 4.77 10.36
C ALA A 113 -22.41 6.24 10.68
N GLY A 114 -21.95 7.00 9.67
CA GLY A 114 -21.69 8.45 9.77
C GLY A 114 -20.44 8.88 10.52
N ASP A 115 -19.70 7.97 11.16
CA ASP A 115 -18.55 8.30 12.03
C ASP A 115 -17.34 8.89 11.27
N ALA A 116 -17.22 8.60 9.98
CA ALA A 116 -16.18 9.12 9.12
C ALA A 116 -16.49 10.55 8.60
N ALA A 117 -17.72 11.04 8.72
CA ALA A 117 -18.13 12.34 8.18
C ALA A 117 -17.37 13.53 8.81
N PRO A 118 -17.12 13.60 10.13
CA PRO A 118 -16.29 14.66 10.72
C PRO A 118 -14.86 14.69 10.17
N ALA A 119 -14.24 13.51 10.00
CA ALA A 119 -12.91 13.40 9.42
C ALA A 119 -12.90 13.82 7.94
N ALA A 120 -13.94 13.45 7.18
CA ALA A 120 -14.11 13.88 5.79
C ALA A 120 -14.25 15.40 5.69
N ARG A 121 -15.06 16.03 6.55
CA ARG A 121 -15.21 17.50 6.58
C ARG A 121 -13.91 18.22 6.92
N LEU A 122 -13.13 17.68 7.85
CA LEU A 122 -11.82 18.24 8.19
C LEU A 122 -10.86 18.17 7.01
N LEU A 123 -10.78 17.02 6.33
CA LEU A 123 -9.93 16.84 5.15
C LEU A 123 -10.39 17.75 3.99
N ALA A 124 -11.69 17.84 3.77
CA ALA A 124 -12.31 18.72 2.77
C ALA A 124 -11.94 20.19 3.00
N GLY A 125 -11.93 20.67 4.25
CA GLY A 125 -11.52 22.04 4.57
C GLY A 125 -10.04 22.33 4.33
N ALA A 126 -9.21 21.30 4.16
CA ALA A 126 -7.77 21.41 3.93
C ALA A 126 -7.37 21.14 2.46
N CYS A 127 -8.31 20.82 1.56
CA CYS A 127 -8.03 20.46 0.17
C CYS A 127 -9.00 21.09 -0.83
N ASP A 128 -8.60 21.16 -2.10
CA ASP A 128 -9.46 21.70 -3.17
C ASP A 128 -10.53 20.68 -3.59
N THR A 129 -10.21 19.39 -3.52
CA THR A 129 -11.11 18.30 -3.90
C THR A 129 -10.83 17.09 -3.03
N LEU A 130 -11.88 16.61 -2.35
CA LEU A 130 -11.84 15.39 -1.58
C LEU A 130 -12.60 14.31 -2.33
N ILE A 131 -11.92 13.25 -2.74
CA ILE A 131 -12.56 12.06 -3.27
C ILE A 131 -12.93 11.17 -2.07
N THR A 132 -14.23 11.06 -1.80
CA THR A 132 -14.76 10.31 -0.67
C THR A 132 -14.94 8.82 -0.98
N HIS A 133 -14.67 7.96 0.00
CA HIS A 133 -15.04 6.53 -0.08
C HIS A 133 -16.55 6.38 0.15
N PRO A 134 -17.26 5.45 -0.53
CA PRO A 134 -18.70 5.26 -0.33
C PRO A 134 -19.09 5.05 1.15
N ASN A 135 -18.20 4.43 1.92
CA ASN A 135 -18.40 4.18 3.34
C ASN A 135 -18.30 5.42 4.26
N VAL A 136 -17.84 6.57 3.76
CA VAL A 136 -17.76 7.83 4.55
C VAL A 136 -19.14 8.27 5.03
N VAL A 137 -20.17 8.03 4.21
CA VAL A 137 -21.54 8.50 4.45
C VAL A 137 -22.57 7.37 4.36
N ASN A 138 -22.16 6.15 4.71
CA ASN A 138 -23.05 4.99 4.66
C ASN A 138 -24.34 5.21 5.47
N ALA A 139 -25.45 4.70 4.92
CA ALA A 139 -26.80 4.62 5.49
C ALA A 139 -27.58 5.94 5.62
N SER A 140 -27.25 6.83 6.56
CA SER A 140 -28.13 7.95 6.95
C SER A 140 -27.63 9.34 6.53
N ASP A 141 -26.31 9.49 6.33
CA ASP A 141 -25.67 10.81 6.35
C ASP A 141 -25.09 11.21 5.00
N ILE A 142 -25.66 10.72 3.89
CA ILE A 142 -25.28 11.15 2.53
C ILE A 142 -25.41 12.66 2.33
N ASN A 143 -26.31 13.31 3.08
CA ASN A 143 -26.50 14.76 3.09
C ASN A 143 -25.36 15.51 3.82
N GLU A 144 -24.46 14.79 4.49
CA GLU A 144 -23.37 15.37 5.25
C GLU A 144 -22.02 15.39 4.51
N LEU A 145 -22.00 14.94 3.25
CA LEU A 145 -20.85 15.09 2.37
C LEU A 145 -20.42 16.57 2.29
N PRO A 146 -19.11 16.86 2.34
CA PRO A 146 -18.63 18.22 2.13
C PRO A 146 -18.90 18.69 0.69
N GLU A 147 -18.98 19.99 0.48
CA GLU A 147 -19.31 20.59 -0.83
C GLU A 147 -18.31 20.24 -1.94
N ASN A 148 -17.06 19.93 -1.56
CA ASN A 148 -15.99 19.49 -2.45
C ASN A 148 -15.72 17.98 -2.39
N GLY A 149 -16.68 17.20 -1.89
CA GLY A 149 -16.63 15.75 -1.62
C GLY A 149 -17.15 14.82 -2.72
#